data_AF-A0A8C0LEG3-F1
#
_entry.id   AF-A0A8C0LEG3-F1
#
_cell.length_a   1.000
_cell.length_b   1.000
_cell.length_c   1.000
_cell.angle_alpha   90.00
_cell.angle_beta   90.00
_cell.angle_gamma   90.00
#
_symmetry.space_group_name_H-M   'P 1'
#
loop_
_entity.id
_entity.type
_entity.pdbx_description
1 polymer ?
#
loop_
_entity_poly.entity_id
_entity_poly.type
_entity_poly.pdbx_seq_one_letter_code
_entity_poly.pdbx_strand_id
1 'polypeptide(L)'
;AEAPGSWRAAAPRKRRRSAARRPRGREAAALGRETQTEADRAVVLRRLQEAAEDLLLSDFWSLALETIDSCLTKHLEQLKAPDGTLLEALGNLHLNSSPDESAVTPGAIPGETLVPGTCRWKCVCYGIGNFATCVIARYQLTFLLLFLEKCRIPRRHCWVYDPLFSQLEIGVLNSLGLTVLNENEEGKRSVDGEPTIFYMPHCGTALYNNLLWSNWSLDALSQMLLIGNSFRGLEESLLCEKRTVSMG
;
A
#
# COMPACT_ATOMS: atom_id res chain seq x y z
N ALA A 1 84.73 38.51 39.60
CA ALA A 1 84.81 37.79 38.32
C ALA A 1 84.14 36.45 38.51
N GLU A 2 83.04 36.18 37.81
CA GLU A 2 82.69 34.91 37.15
C GLU A 2 81.21 34.91 36.73
N ALA A 3 80.97 34.23 35.61
CA ALA A 3 79.88 34.39 34.65
C ALA A 3 78.58 33.62 35.02
N PRO A 4 77.45 33.88 34.35
CA PRO A 4 76.16 33.31 34.72
C PRO A 4 75.97 31.87 34.22
N GLY A 5 75.43 31.01 35.10
CA GLY A 5 75.10 29.62 34.79
C GLY A 5 73.94 29.48 33.80
N SER A 6 74.16 28.62 32.81
CA SER A 6 73.26 28.26 31.72
C SER A 6 71.96 27.60 32.17
N TRP A 7 70.82 28.12 31.72
CA TRP A 7 69.51 27.46 31.83
C TRP A 7 69.42 26.26 30.88
N ARG A 8 69.21 25.05 31.41
CA ARG A 8 68.88 23.86 30.59
C ARG A 8 67.37 23.80 30.38
N ALA A 9 66.96 23.85 29.11
CA ALA A 9 65.57 23.59 28.71
C ALA A 9 65.23 22.09 28.85
N ALA A 10 64.12 21.79 29.51
CA ALA A 10 63.58 20.44 29.61
C ALA A 10 63.01 19.96 28.26
N ALA A 11 63.37 18.75 27.84
CA ALA A 11 62.89 18.14 26.60
C ALA A 11 61.36 17.90 26.63
N PRO A 12 60.65 18.02 25.49
CA PRO A 12 59.21 17.84 25.47
C PRO A 12 58.84 16.35 25.64
N ARG A 13 57.97 16.07 26.61
CA ARG A 13 57.32 14.75 26.79
C ARG A 13 56.59 14.36 25.50
N LYS A 14 57.02 13.26 24.85
CA LYS A 14 56.28 12.62 23.76
C LYS A 14 54.88 12.22 24.25
N ARG A 15 53.84 12.92 23.82
CA ARG A 15 52.44 12.46 23.93
C ARG A 15 52.32 11.15 23.14
N ARG A 16 52.02 10.04 23.82
CA ARG A 16 51.57 8.80 23.15
C ARG A 16 50.33 9.16 22.32
N ARG A 17 50.45 9.08 21.00
CA ARG A 17 49.28 9.11 20.11
C ARG A 17 48.46 7.86 20.42
N SER A 18 47.27 8.05 20.96
CA SER A 18 46.26 7.01 21.08
C SER A 18 46.06 6.39 19.70
N ALA A 19 46.34 5.09 19.55
CA ALA A 19 46.07 4.38 18.32
C ALA A 19 44.57 4.48 18.01
N ALA A 20 44.22 5.03 16.85
CA ALA A 20 42.85 5.06 16.38
C ALA A 20 42.33 3.62 16.29
N ARG A 21 41.29 3.32 17.07
CA ARG A 21 40.58 2.03 17.06
C ARG A 21 40.04 1.84 15.63
N ARG A 22 40.52 0.80 14.93
CA ARG A 22 40.14 0.51 13.53
C ARG A 22 38.61 0.35 13.38
N PRO A 23 38.01 0.78 12.25
CA PRO A 23 36.56 0.79 12.03
C PRO A 23 35.91 -0.59 11.84
N ARG A 24 36.69 -1.67 11.75
CA ARG A 24 36.24 -3.04 11.45
C ARG A 24 35.04 -3.55 12.27
N GLY A 25 34.93 -3.13 13.53
CA GLY A 25 33.80 -3.55 14.39
C GLY A 25 32.46 -2.92 14.00
N ARG A 26 32.46 -1.72 13.43
CA ARG A 26 31.23 -1.04 12.95
C ARG A 26 30.76 -1.61 11.62
N GLU A 27 31.68 -1.92 10.71
CA GLU A 27 31.36 -2.55 9.42
C GLU A 27 30.77 -3.95 9.61
N ALA A 28 31.40 -4.80 10.44
CA ALA A 28 30.87 -6.13 10.72
C ALA A 28 29.49 -6.09 11.40
N ALA A 29 29.24 -5.11 12.28
CA ALA A 29 27.93 -4.92 12.90
C ALA A 29 26.89 -4.35 11.92
N ALA A 30 27.29 -3.51 10.96
CA ALA A 30 26.40 -3.01 9.90
C ALA A 30 26.00 -4.14 8.95
N LEU A 31 26.97 -4.92 8.47
CA LEU A 31 26.73 -6.13 7.68
C LEU A 31 25.78 -7.10 8.40
N GLY A 32 25.99 -7.34 9.70
CA GLY A 32 25.10 -8.18 10.51
C GLY A 32 23.66 -7.67 10.58
N ARG A 33 23.47 -6.35 10.72
CA ARG A 33 22.12 -5.72 10.73
C ARG A 33 21.45 -5.78 9.36
N GLU A 34 22.20 -5.56 8.29
CA GLU A 34 21.68 -5.67 6.92
C GLU A 34 21.22 -7.10 6.62
N THR A 35 22.03 -8.11 6.97
CA THR A 35 21.64 -9.52 6.83
C THR A 35 20.42 -9.89 7.66
N GLN A 36 20.31 -9.37 8.89
CA GLN A 36 19.13 -9.62 9.73
C GLN A 36 17.88 -8.96 9.13
N THR A 37 17.99 -7.71 8.67
CA THR A 37 16.88 -6.99 8.04
C THR A 37 16.40 -7.72 6.79
N GLU A 38 17.31 -8.26 5.98
CA GLU A 38 16.96 -9.02 4.79
C GLU A 38 16.30 -10.36 5.12
N ALA A 39 16.78 -11.06 6.17
CA ALA A 39 16.13 -12.26 6.68
C ALA A 39 14.71 -11.97 7.19
N ASP A 40 14.53 -10.87 7.93
CA ASP A 40 13.21 -10.46 8.45
C ASP A 40 12.25 -10.13 7.29
N ARG A 41 12.72 -9.44 6.24
CA ARG A 41 11.94 -9.18 5.03
C ARG A 41 11.52 -10.47 4.34
N ALA A 42 12.43 -11.42 4.18
CA ALA A 42 12.14 -12.72 3.57
C ALA A 42 11.08 -13.51 4.36
N VAL A 43 11.10 -13.43 5.69
CA VAL A 43 10.05 -14.03 6.54
C VAL A 43 8.69 -13.40 6.29
N VAL A 44 8.61 -12.06 6.22
CA VAL A 44 7.35 -11.37 5.96
C VAL A 44 6.81 -11.69 4.57
N LEU A 45 7.67 -11.70 3.54
CA LEU A 45 7.28 -12.06 2.18
C LEU A 45 6.76 -13.50 2.08
N ARG A 46 7.42 -14.45 2.74
CA ARG A 46 6.95 -15.83 2.81
C ARG A 46 5.54 -15.93 3.40
N ARG A 47 5.30 -15.24 4.52
CA ARG A 47 3.98 -15.23 5.17
C ARG A 47 2.91 -14.58 4.30
N LEU A 48 3.26 -13.57 3.51
CA LEU A 48 2.34 -12.95 2.54
C LEU A 48 1.98 -13.94 1.41
N GLN A 49 2.95 -14.74 0.95
CA GLN A 49 2.72 -15.79 -0.03
C GLN A 49 1.83 -16.91 0.52
N GLU A 50 2.11 -17.39 1.74
CA GLU A 50 1.25 -18.39 2.42
C GLU A 50 -0.19 -17.87 2.54
N ALA A 51 -0.36 -16.63 2.99
CA ALA A 51 -1.69 -16.00 3.06
C ALA A 51 -2.36 -15.87 1.67
N ALA A 52 -1.58 -15.73 0.59
CA ALA A 52 -2.11 -15.63 -0.77
C ALA A 52 -2.63 -16.98 -1.26
N GLU A 53 -1.88 -18.05 -1.02
CA GLU A 53 -2.28 -19.42 -1.31
C GLU A 53 -3.58 -19.77 -0.56
N ASP A 54 -3.63 -19.49 0.74
CA ASP A 54 -4.83 -19.69 1.57
C ASP A 54 -6.04 -18.90 1.04
N LEU A 55 -5.84 -17.64 0.68
CA LEU A 55 -6.93 -16.77 0.21
C LEU A 55 -7.49 -17.26 -1.12
N LEU A 56 -6.62 -17.64 -2.06
CA LEU A 56 -7.03 -18.14 -3.38
C LEU A 56 -7.80 -19.47 -3.30
N LEU A 57 -7.57 -20.28 -2.26
CA LEU A 57 -8.30 -21.52 -1.99
C LEU A 57 -9.61 -21.29 -1.22
N SER A 58 -9.82 -20.10 -0.66
CA SER A 58 -10.99 -19.80 0.18
C SER A 58 -12.21 -19.38 -0.65
N ASP A 59 -13.40 -19.79 -0.20
CA ASP A 59 -14.67 -19.30 -0.75
C ASP A 59 -14.82 -17.78 -0.59
N PHE A 60 -14.17 -17.21 0.42
CA PHE A 60 -14.16 -15.77 0.67
C PHE A 60 -13.62 -15.00 -0.53
N TRP A 61 -12.55 -15.46 -1.17
CA TRP A 61 -11.97 -14.78 -2.32
C TRP A 61 -12.92 -14.74 -3.52
N SER A 62 -13.48 -15.90 -3.88
CA SER A 62 -14.46 -16.00 -4.97
C SER A 62 -15.68 -15.14 -4.69
N LEU A 63 -16.25 -15.22 -3.48
CA LEU A 63 -17.41 -14.43 -3.08
C LEU A 63 -17.12 -12.92 -3.06
N ALA A 64 -15.93 -12.52 -2.63
CA ALA A 64 -15.53 -11.11 -2.62
C ALA A 64 -15.41 -10.56 -4.05
N LEU A 65 -14.80 -11.32 -4.97
CA LEU A 65 -14.72 -10.92 -6.37
C LEU A 65 -16.11 -10.84 -7.02
N GLU A 66 -16.96 -11.84 -6.80
CA GLU A 66 -18.35 -11.82 -7.29
C GLU A 66 -19.14 -10.62 -6.75
N THR A 67 -18.95 -10.29 -5.47
CA THR A 67 -19.61 -9.14 -4.85
C THR A 67 -19.14 -7.83 -5.49
N ILE A 68 -17.82 -7.68 -5.68
CA ILE A 68 -17.24 -6.50 -6.32
C ILE A 68 -17.75 -6.40 -7.77
N ASP A 69 -17.68 -7.47 -8.53
CA ASP A 69 -18.14 -7.53 -9.92
C ASP A 69 -19.65 -7.20 -10.05
N SER A 70 -20.48 -7.73 -9.15
CA SER A 70 -21.91 -7.41 -9.08
C SER A 70 -22.15 -5.93 -8.77
N CYS A 71 -21.39 -5.36 -7.84
CA CYS A 71 -21.46 -3.93 -7.50
C CYS A 71 -21.05 -3.05 -8.70
N LEU A 72 -19.96 -3.41 -9.38
CA LEU A 72 -19.48 -2.69 -10.55
C LEU A 72 -20.49 -2.76 -11.70
N THR A 73 -21.05 -3.94 -11.96
CA THR A 73 -22.06 -4.15 -13.00
C THR A 73 -23.31 -3.32 -12.75
N LYS A 74 -23.83 -3.31 -11.52
CA LYS A 74 -24.98 -2.46 -11.15
C LYS A 74 -24.68 -0.98 -11.31
N HIS A 75 -23.47 -0.55 -10.98
CA HIS A 75 -23.07 0.84 -11.11
C HIS A 75 -22.94 1.25 -12.60
N LEU A 76 -22.37 0.39 -13.43
CA LEU A 76 -22.30 0.55 -14.90
C LEU A 76 -23.70 0.70 -15.52
N GLU A 77 -24.66 -0.10 -15.07
CA GLU A 77 -26.05 -0.03 -15.54
C GLU A 77 -26.74 1.28 -15.17
N GLN A 78 -26.46 1.80 -13.97
CA GLN A 78 -26.98 3.08 -13.48
C GLN A 78 -26.35 4.29 -14.19
N LEU A 79 -25.09 4.17 -14.63
CA LEU A 79 -24.34 5.19 -15.35
C LEU A 79 -24.61 5.23 -16.86
N LYS A 80 -25.75 4.72 -17.36
CA LYS A 80 -26.16 4.84 -18.78
C LYS A 80 -26.51 6.30 -19.21
N ALA A 81 -25.73 7.28 -18.78
CA ALA A 81 -25.63 8.66 -19.26
C ALA A 81 -24.12 9.07 -19.32
N PRO A 82 -23.72 10.00 -20.20
CA PRO A 82 -22.61 9.80 -21.14
C PRO A 82 -21.20 10.19 -20.65
N ASP A 83 -20.72 9.68 -19.51
CA ASP A 83 -19.30 9.82 -19.14
C ASP A 83 -18.54 8.50 -19.33
N GLY A 84 -18.08 8.29 -20.56
CA GLY A 84 -17.42 7.07 -21.04
C GLY A 84 -16.12 6.71 -20.32
N THR A 85 -15.46 7.66 -19.66
CA THR A 85 -14.15 7.43 -19.00
C THR A 85 -14.20 6.37 -17.91
N LEU A 86 -15.26 6.38 -17.09
CA LEU A 86 -15.42 5.43 -15.99
C LEU A 86 -15.97 4.09 -16.50
N LEU A 87 -16.94 4.14 -17.43
CA LEU A 87 -17.51 2.95 -18.07
C LEU A 87 -16.42 2.13 -18.79
N GLU A 88 -15.54 2.80 -19.52
CA GLU A 88 -14.37 2.18 -20.17
C GLU A 88 -13.35 1.67 -19.16
N ALA A 89 -13.09 2.44 -18.09
CA ALA A 89 -12.18 2.01 -17.03
C ALA A 89 -12.71 0.76 -16.30
N LEU A 90 -14.01 0.72 -15.96
CA LEU A 90 -14.67 -0.42 -15.32
C LEU A 90 -14.79 -1.63 -16.26
N GLY A 91 -15.03 -1.42 -17.56
CA GLY A 91 -15.01 -2.49 -18.55
C GLY A 91 -13.67 -3.24 -18.58
N ASN A 92 -12.56 -2.53 -18.31
CA ASN A 92 -11.23 -3.12 -18.16
C ASN A 92 -11.00 -3.84 -16.82
N LEU A 93 -11.86 -3.64 -15.82
CA LEU A 93 -11.80 -4.31 -14.50
C LEU A 93 -12.53 -5.65 -14.47
N HIS A 94 -13.10 -6.13 -15.58
CA HIS A 94 -13.93 -7.33 -15.62
C HIS A 94 -13.20 -8.56 -15.02
N LEU A 95 -13.59 -8.90 -13.79
CA LEU A 95 -12.94 -9.90 -12.93
C LEU A 95 -13.18 -11.34 -13.42
N ASN A 96 -14.18 -11.54 -14.29
CA ASN A 96 -14.64 -12.83 -14.80
C ASN A 96 -14.07 -13.21 -16.17
N SER A 97 -13.08 -12.46 -16.68
CA SER A 97 -12.46 -12.77 -17.97
C SER A 97 -11.51 -13.97 -17.83
N SER A 98 -11.96 -15.16 -18.22
CA SER A 98 -11.10 -16.35 -18.44
C SER A 98 -9.99 -16.03 -19.48
N PRO A 99 -8.79 -16.63 -19.40
CA PRO A 99 -7.72 -16.37 -20.37
C PRO A 99 -7.97 -16.90 -21.78
N ASP A 100 -9.07 -17.60 -22.05
CA ASP A 100 -9.21 -18.39 -23.28
C ASP A 100 -10.61 -18.24 -23.90
N GLU A 101 -10.81 -17.14 -24.64
CA GLU A 101 -11.79 -17.10 -25.73
C GLU A 101 -11.49 -15.92 -26.68
N SER A 102 -10.29 -15.89 -27.26
CA SER A 102 -10.08 -15.06 -28.45
C SER A 102 -10.62 -15.78 -29.66
N ALA A 103 -11.80 -15.36 -30.08
CA ALA A 103 -12.44 -15.74 -31.33
C ALA A 103 -11.46 -15.71 -32.51
N VAL A 104 -11.35 -16.84 -33.18
CA VAL A 104 -10.76 -16.97 -34.51
C VAL A 104 -11.50 -16.05 -35.47
N THR A 105 -10.81 -15.05 -36.03
CA THR A 105 -11.14 -14.52 -37.35
C THR A 105 -9.85 -14.30 -38.14
N PRO A 106 -9.73 -14.88 -39.35
CA PRO A 106 -8.54 -14.71 -40.19
C PRO A 106 -8.69 -13.50 -41.11
N GLY A 107 -7.71 -12.59 -41.04
CA GLY A 107 -7.32 -11.74 -42.16
C GLY A 107 -7.58 -10.23 -42.00
N ALA A 108 -6.57 -9.50 -41.53
CA ALA A 108 -6.24 -8.15 -41.99
C ALA A 108 -4.78 -7.80 -41.62
N ILE A 109 -4.09 -7.11 -42.56
CA ILE A 109 -2.67 -6.76 -42.63
C ILE A 109 -2.26 -5.72 -41.55
N PRO A 110 -0.97 -5.66 -41.14
CA PRO A 110 -0.52 -4.96 -39.93
C PRO A 110 -0.20 -3.49 -40.19
N GLY A 111 -0.88 -2.61 -39.47
CA GLY A 111 -0.60 -1.18 -39.41
C GLY A 111 -1.42 -0.57 -38.28
N GLU A 112 -0.72 0.02 -37.31
CA GLU A 112 -1.27 0.67 -36.10
C GLU A 112 -1.80 -0.30 -35.02
N THR A 113 -0.88 -0.87 -34.25
CA THR A 113 -1.19 -1.34 -32.90
C THR A 113 -1.51 -0.13 -32.03
N LEU A 114 -2.77 0.32 -32.07
CA LEU A 114 -3.36 1.02 -30.94
C LEU A 114 -3.29 0.06 -29.76
N VAL A 115 -2.39 0.34 -28.82
CA VAL A 115 -2.23 -0.42 -27.57
C VAL A 115 -3.59 -0.45 -26.88
N PRO A 116 -4.23 -1.62 -26.67
CA PRO A 116 -5.49 -1.68 -25.94
C PRO A 116 -5.28 -1.20 -24.50
N GLY A 117 -5.92 -0.07 -24.18
CA GLY A 117 -6.26 0.46 -22.85
C GLY A 117 -5.24 0.24 -21.73
N THR A 118 -4.41 1.24 -21.43
CA THR A 118 -3.76 1.31 -20.12
C THR A 118 -4.83 1.38 -19.03
N CYS A 119 -4.86 0.43 -18.09
CA CYS A 119 -5.74 0.46 -16.92
C CYS A 119 -5.51 1.80 -16.18
N ARG A 120 -6.52 2.67 -16.17
CA ARG A 120 -6.44 4.05 -15.64
C ARG A 120 -6.73 4.13 -14.13
N TRP A 121 -6.95 3.01 -13.48
CA TRP A 121 -7.32 2.99 -12.07
C TRP A 121 -6.14 3.33 -11.17
N LYS A 122 -6.38 4.31 -10.31
CA LYS A 122 -5.56 4.51 -9.11
C LYS A 122 -6.10 3.67 -7.98
N CYS A 123 -5.24 3.28 -7.07
CA CYS A 123 -5.66 2.66 -5.81
C CYS A 123 -5.01 3.41 -4.65
N VAL A 124 -5.80 3.70 -3.62
CA VAL A 124 -5.30 4.29 -2.39
C VAL A 124 -5.79 3.45 -1.24
N CYS A 125 -4.85 2.95 -0.44
CA CYS A 125 -5.12 2.12 0.71
C CYS A 125 -4.77 2.86 1.99
N TYR A 126 -5.73 2.89 2.92
CA TYR A 126 -5.52 3.39 4.27
C TYR A 126 -5.82 2.30 5.28
N GLY A 127 -5.01 2.22 6.34
CA GLY A 127 -5.36 1.45 7.53
C GLY A 127 -5.23 -0.08 7.36
N ILE A 128 -4.09 -0.58 6.89
CA ILE A 128 -3.79 -2.03 6.84
C ILE A 128 -3.42 -2.58 8.22
N GLY A 129 -2.68 -1.79 9.00
CA GLY A 129 -2.03 -2.20 10.24
C GLY A 129 -0.69 -2.89 10.04
N ASN A 130 -0.15 -3.43 11.13
CA ASN A 130 1.16 -4.08 11.15
C ASN A 130 1.09 -5.52 10.60
N PHE A 131 1.25 -5.71 9.29
CA PHE A 131 1.15 -7.02 8.62
C PHE A 131 2.33 -7.96 8.93
N ALA A 132 3.45 -7.44 9.43
CA ALA A 132 4.57 -8.27 9.87
C ALA A 132 4.17 -9.17 11.05
N THR A 133 3.40 -8.62 12.00
CA THR A 133 3.03 -9.29 13.27
C THR A 133 1.55 -9.64 13.38
N CYS A 134 0.64 -8.89 12.75
CA CYS A 134 -0.79 -9.14 12.76
C CYS A 134 -1.22 -10.00 11.57
N VAL A 135 -1.87 -11.13 11.85
CA VAL A 135 -2.38 -12.04 10.81
C VAL A 135 -3.50 -11.38 9.99
N ILE A 136 -4.39 -10.62 10.63
CA ILE A 136 -5.51 -9.96 9.95
C ILE A 136 -5.00 -8.91 8.94
N ALA A 137 -4.10 -8.03 9.39
CA ALA A 137 -3.45 -7.03 8.53
C ALA A 137 -2.72 -7.68 7.34
N ARG A 138 -2.13 -8.86 7.56
CA ARG A 138 -1.49 -9.64 6.51
C ARG A 138 -2.48 -10.10 5.44
N TYR A 139 -3.58 -10.72 5.83
CA TYR A 139 -4.61 -11.13 4.87
C TYR A 139 -5.21 -9.93 4.13
N GLN A 140 -5.31 -8.76 4.76
CA GLN A 140 -5.78 -7.54 4.10
C GLN A 140 -4.82 -7.02 3.05
N LEU A 141 -3.53 -6.95 3.37
CA LEU A 141 -2.51 -6.59 2.38
C LEU A 141 -2.48 -7.62 1.23
N THR A 142 -2.54 -8.90 1.56
CA THR A 142 -2.57 -9.97 0.56
C THR A 142 -3.81 -9.88 -0.35
N PHE A 143 -4.99 -9.63 0.22
CA PHE A 143 -6.22 -9.41 -0.55
C PHE A 143 -6.04 -8.22 -1.49
N LEU A 144 -5.51 -7.08 -1.01
CA LEU A 144 -5.23 -5.91 -1.84
C LEU A 144 -4.29 -6.26 -3.00
N LEU A 145 -3.20 -6.98 -2.74
CA LEU A 145 -2.23 -7.35 -3.77
C LEU A 145 -2.86 -8.24 -4.86
N LEU A 146 -3.63 -9.26 -4.46
CA LEU A 146 -4.34 -10.14 -5.39
C LEU A 146 -5.43 -9.38 -6.16
N PHE A 147 -6.13 -8.46 -5.49
CA PHE A 147 -7.14 -7.61 -6.10
C PHE A 147 -6.54 -6.72 -7.18
N LEU A 148 -5.43 -6.03 -6.89
CA LEU A 148 -4.70 -5.23 -7.88
C LEU A 148 -4.28 -6.07 -9.10
N GLU A 149 -3.81 -7.30 -8.87
CA GLU A 149 -3.42 -8.21 -9.94
C GLU A 149 -4.61 -8.64 -10.81
N LYS A 150 -5.73 -9.03 -10.20
CA LYS A 150 -6.96 -9.37 -10.94
C LYS A 150 -7.50 -8.20 -11.75
N CYS A 151 -7.47 -7.01 -11.17
CA CYS A 151 -7.86 -5.76 -11.80
C CYS A 151 -6.83 -5.23 -12.81
N ARG A 152 -5.67 -5.90 -12.96
CA ARG A 152 -4.54 -5.46 -13.80
C ARG A 152 -4.10 -4.02 -13.49
N ILE A 153 -4.21 -3.60 -12.23
CA ILE A 153 -3.77 -2.29 -11.75
C ILE A 153 -2.28 -2.39 -11.42
N PRO A 154 -1.41 -1.59 -12.08
CA PRO A 154 0.00 -1.58 -11.75
C PRO A 154 0.20 -1.20 -10.27
N ARG A 155 0.99 -1.98 -9.53
CA ARG A 155 1.24 -1.72 -8.09
C ARG A 155 1.80 -0.33 -7.80
N ARG A 156 2.55 0.24 -8.75
CA ARG A 156 3.06 1.63 -8.71
C ARG A 156 1.95 2.71 -8.72
N HIS A 157 0.74 2.35 -9.11
CA HIS A 157 -0.46 3.17 -9.05
C HIS A 157 -1.28 2.91 -7.78
N CYS A 158 -0.74 2.11 -6.85
CA CYS A 158 -1.30 1.90 -5.54
C CYS A 158 -0.46 2.66 -4.49
N TRP A 159 -1.11 3.59 -3.80
CA TRP A 159 -0.56 4.29 -2.66
C TRP A 159 -1.07 3.69 -1.37
N VAL A 160 -0.18 3.49 -0.40
CA VAL A 160 -0.53 2.88 0.89
C VAL A 160 -0.08 3.78 2.03
N TYR A 161 -0.93 3.90 3.06
CA TYR A 161 -0.57 4.61 4.28
C TYR A 161 -1.20 3.98 5.52
N ASP A 162 -0.36 3.79 6.52
CA ASP A 162 -0.76 3.43 7.87
C ASP A 162 0.27 4.00 8.85
N PRO A 163 -0.15 4.73 9.91
CA PRO A 163 0.78 5.22 10.93
C PRO A 163 1.52 4.10 11.69
N LEU A 164 1.04 2.85 11.61
CA LEU A 164 1.64 1.69 12.29
C LEU A 164 2.74 0.99 11.48
N PHE A 165 3.00 1.41 10.24
CA PHE A 165 4.05 0.79 9.44
C PHE A 165 5.44 1.01 10.04
N SER A 166 6.14 -0.10 10.26
CA SER A 166 7.55 -0.11 10.61
C SER A 166 8.45 0.06 9.39
N GLN A 167 9.73 0.38 9.60
CA GLN A 167 10.71 0.46 8.50
C GLN A 167 10.89 -0.86 7.75
N LEU A 168 10.70 -1.99 8.44
CA LEU A 168 10.68 -3.31 7.82
C LEU A 168 9.53 -3.40 6.81
N GLU A 169 8.32 -3.03 7.23
CA GLU A 169 7.11 -3.08 6.42
C GLU A 169 7.15 -2.12 5.24
N ILE A 170 7.62 -0.89 5.46
CA ILE A 170 7.85 0.07 4.38
C ILE A 170 8.81 -0.53 3.34
N GLY A 171 9.90 -1.16 3.78
CA GLY A 171 10.83 -1.87 2.90
C GLY A 171 10.16 -2.99 2.09
N VAL A 172 9.32 -3.80 2.73
CA VAL A 172 8.56 -4.87 2.07
C VAL A 172 7.58 -4.28 1.04
N LEU A 173 6.78 -3.28 1.40
CA LEU A 173 5.81 -2.62 0.52
C LEU A 173 6.49 -2.05 -0.74
N ASN A 174 7.62 -1.36 -0.56
CA ASN A 174 8.41 -0.84 -1.67
C ASN A 174 8.97 -1.97 -2.56
N SER A 175 9.46 -3.06 -1.96
CA SER A 175 9.94 -4.22 -2.72
C SER A 175 8.84 -4.92 -3.53
N LEU A 176 7.59 -4.83 -3.05
CA LEU A 176 6.41 -5.33 -3.75
C LEU A 176 5.92 -4.38 -4.85
N GLY A 177 6.50 -3.17 -4.96
CA GLY A 177 6.17 -2.17 -5.97
C GLY A 177 5.02 -1.23 -5.61
N LEU A 178 4.59 -1.22 -4.34
CA LEU A 178 3.61 -0.26 -3.82
C LEU A 178 4.29 1.05 -3.44
N THR A 179 3.57 2.16 -3.49
CA THR A 179 4.08 3.47 -3.07
C THR A 179 3.63 3.79 -1.65
N VAL A 180 4.54 3.83 -0.68
CA VAL A 180 4.20 4.26 0.68
C VAL A 180 4.13 5.78 0.75
N LEU A 181 3.03 6.32 1.28
CA LEU A 181 2.90 7.76 1.49
C LEU A 181 3.73 8.19 2.71
N ASN A 182 4.45 9.30 2.55
CA ASN A 182 5.30 9.85 3.60
C ASN A 182 4.54 10.78 4.56
N GLU A 183 3.34 11.20 4.18
CA GLU A 183 2.53 12.17 4.92
C GLU A 183 1.16 11.59 5.26
N ASN A 184 0.65 11.98 6.44
CA ASN A 184 -0.71 11.66 6.83
C ASN A 184 -1.69 12.61 6.15
N GLU A 185 -2.37 12.13 5.13
CA GLU A 185 -3.39 12.91 4.41
C GLU A 185 -4.72 12.98 5.15
N GLU A 186 -4.86 12.27 6.28
CA GLU A 186 -6.09 12.19 7.07
C GLU A 186 -7.31 11.73 6.25
N GLY A 187 -7.08 10.96 5.18
CA GLY A 187 -8.12 10.48 4.27
C GLY A 187 -8.60 11.51 3.24
N LYS A 188 -7.96 12.68 3.11
CA LYS A 188 -8.42 13.79 2.25
C LYS A 188 -7.94 13.70 0.79
N ARG A 189 -7.64 12.50 0.30
CA ARG A 189 -7.20 12.29 -1.09
C ARG A 189 -8.34 12.62 -2.06
N SER A 190 -8.08 13.54 -2.97
CA SER A 190 -8.94 13.82 -4.13
C SER A 190 -8.76 12.77 -5.22
N VAL A 191 -9.84 12.47 -5.96
CA VAL A 191 -9.77 11.64 -7.17
C VAL A 191 -9.24 12.38 -8.40
N ASP A 192 -9.26 13.72 -8.38
CA ASP A 192 -8.76 14.60 -9.45
C ASP A 192 -9.27 14.21 -10.86
N GLY A 193 -10.53 13.78 -10.95
CA GLY A 193 -11.17 13.38 -12.21
C GLY A 193 -10.70 12.03 -12.76
N GLU A 194 -10.03 11.20 -11.95
CA GLU A 194 -9.57 9.87 -12.37
C GLU A 194 -10.22 8.75 -11.55
N PRO A 195 -10.61 7.62 -12.19
CA PRO A 195 -11.15 6.47 -11.50
C PRO A 195 -10.20 5.98 -10.40
N THR A 196 -10.68 6.00 -9.14
CA THR A 196 -9.85 5.73 -7.97
C THR A 196 -10.54 4.76 -7.03
N ILE A 197 -9.82 3.69 -6.68
CA ILE A 197 -10.25 2.70 -5.68
C ILE A 197 -9.68 3.09 -4.32
N PHE A 198 -10.54 3.24 -3.33
CA PHE A 198 -10.16 3.43 -1.94
C PHE A 198 -10.34 2.12 -1.17
N TYR A 199 -9.23 1.50 -0.75
CA TYR A 199 -9.22 0.27 0.06
C TYR A 199 -8.98 0.62 1.53
N MET A 200 -10.02 0.53 2.35
CA MET A 200 -10.07 1.06 3.72
C MET A 200 -10.61 0.01 4.73
N PRO A 201 -10.06 -1.20 4.79
CA PRO A 201 -10.70 -2.35 5.44
C PRO A 201 -10.84 -2.18 6.95
N HIS A 202 -10.00 -1.37 7.61
CA HIS A 202 -10.02 -1.16 9.06
C HIS A 202 -9.96 0.31 9.47
N CYS A 203 -10.42 1.21 8.60
CA CYS A 203 -10.45 2.64 8.90
C CYS A 203 -11.61 3.01 9.83
N GLY A 204 -11.34 3.96 10.74
CA GLY A 204 -12.39 4.59 11.54
C GLY A 204 -13.30 5.50 10.70
N THR A 205 -14.48 5.79 11.22
CA THR A 205 -15.51 6.64 10.56
C THR A 205 -14.99 8.03 10.16
N ALA A 206 -14.07 8.61 10.94
CA ALA A 206 -13.46 9.90 10.64
C ALA A 206 -12.73 9.91 9.27
N LEU A 207 -12.06 8.81 8.92
CA LEU A 207 -11.30 8.72 7.66
C LEU A 207 -12.24 8.63 6.46
N TYR A 208 -13.33 7.85 6.59
CA TYR A 208 -14.40 7.80 5.59
C TYR A 208 -15.07 9.16 5.40
N ASN A 209 -15.38 9.86 6.51
CA ASN A 209 -15.99 11.18 6.48
C ASN A 209 -15.09 12.19 5.75
N ASN A 210 -13.80 12.22 6.06
CA ASN A 210 -12.85 13.13 5.41
C ASN A 210 -12.73 12.84 3.91
N LEU A 211 -12.70 11.56 3.53
CA LEU A 211 -12.63 11.13 2.13
C LEU A 211 -13.86 11.59 1.35
N LEU A 212 -15.06 11.32 1.88
CA LEU A 212 -16.30 11.73 1.25
C LEU A 212 -16.42 13.25 1.17
N TRP A 213 -16.11 13.96 2.27
CA TRP A 213 -16.15 15.41 2.32
C TRP A 213 -15.22 16.06 1.29
N SER A 214 -14.01 15.52 1.13
CA SER A 214 -13.02 16.04 0.16
C SER A 214 -13.43 15.81 -1.30
N ASN A 215 -14.31 14.84 -1.56
CA ASN A 215 -14.78 14.47 -2.89
C ASN A 215 -16.28 14.73 -3.08
N TRP A 216 -16.89 15.65 -2.31
CA TRP A 216 -18.35 15.83 -2.25
C TRP A 216 -18.92 16.56 -3.48
N SER A 217 -18.78 15.95 -4.65
CA SER A 217 -19.39 16.37 -5.91
C SER A 217 -19.85 15.13 -6.70
N LEU A 218 -20.85 15.29 -7.57
CA LEU A 218 -21.34 14.19 -8.39
C LEU A 218 -20.23 13.60 -9.26
N ASP A 219 -19.42 14.47 -9.87
CA ASP A 219 -18.32 14.06 -10.74
C ASP A 219 -17.28 13.25 -9.96
N ALA A 220 -16.81 13.77 -8.82
CA ALA A 220 -15.80 13.08 -8.01
C ALA A 220 -16.32 11.76 -7.41
N LEU A 221 -17.53 11.75 -6.84
CA LEU A 221 -18.12 10.54 -6.25
C LEU A 221 -18.38 9.46 -7.29
N SER A 222 -18.72 9.84 -8.53
CA SER A 222 -18.90 8.87 -9.61
C SER A 222 -17.59 8.12 -9.88
N GLN A 223 -16.43 8.77 -9.81
CA GLN A 223 -15.14 8.15 -10.10
C GLN A 223 -14.55 7.32 -8.94
N MET A 224 -15.30 7.11 -7.85
CA MET A 224 -14.81 6.45 -6.64
C MET A 224 -15.37 5.03 -6.49
N LEU A 225 -14.48 4.07 -6.22
CA LEU A 225 -14.86 2.76 -5.70
C LEU A 225 -14.32 2.59 -4.29
N LEU A 226 -15.21 2.40 -3.31
CA LEU A 226 -14.82 2.23 -1.92
C LEU A 226 -14.94 0.76 -1.50
N ILE A 227 -13.82 0.14 -1.14
CA ILE A 227 -13.76 -1.22 -0.58
C ILE A 227 -13.37 -1.07 0.88
N GLY A 228 -14.29 -1.39 1.78
CA GLY A 228 -14.10 -1.15 3.21
C GLY A 228 -14.98 -2.04 4.07
N ASN A 229 -15.06 -1.71 5.36
CA ASN A 229 -16.02 -2.36 6.24
C ASN A 229 -17.45 -2.10 5.74
N SER A 230 -18.34 -3.08 5.95
CA SER A 230 -19.76 -2.83 5.76
C SER A 230 -20.17 -1.61 6.58
N PHE A 231 -20.82 -0.63 5.94
CA PHE A 231 -21.37 0.55 6.64
C PHE A 231 -22.30 0.17 7.79
N ARG A 232 -22.93 -1.01 7.72
CA ARG A 232 -23.73 -1.59 8.79
C ARG A 232 -22.88 -1.96 10.03
N GLY A 233 -21.66 -2.44 9.82
CA GLY A 233 -20.70 -2.71 10.90
C GLY A 233 -20.11 -1.44 11.51
N LEU A 234 -20.03 -0.35 10.74
CA LEU A 234 -19.69 0.99 11.26
C LEU A 234 -20.83 1.54 12.13
N GLU A 235 -22.09 1.37 11.73
CA GLU A 235 -23.26 1.74 12.54
C GLU A 235 -23.29 0.98 13.88
N GLU A 236 -23.02 -0.34 13.86
CA GLU A 236 -22.94 -1.18 15.06
C GLU A 236 -21.77 -0.78 15.99
N SER A 237 -20.62 -0.39 15.43
CA SER A 237 -19.46 0.10 16.19
C SER A 237 -19.72 1.47 16.82
N LEU A 238 -20.37 2.39 16.10
CA LEU A 238 -20.82 3.68 16.61
C LEU A 238 -21.85 3.53 17.73
N LEU A 239 -22.75 2.54 17.62
CA LEU A 239 -23.71 2.21 18.67
C LEU A 239 -23.04 1.60 19.90
N CYS A 240 -21.95 0.83 19.72
CA CYS A 240 -21.15 0.30 20.81
C CYS A 240 -20.35 1.40 21.53
N GLU A 241 -19.76 2.33 20.77
CA GLU A 241 -19.03 3.48 21.31
C GLU A 241 -19.96 4.44 22.09
N LYS A 242 -21.19 4.65 21.61
CA LYS A 242 -22.23 5.37 22.37
C LYS A 242 -22.66 4.67 23.67
N ARG A 243 -22.56 3.34 23.77
CA ARG A 243 -22.85 2.62 25.02
C ARG A 243 -21.73 2.75 26.04
N THR A 244 -20.47 2.85 25.59
CA THR A 244 -19.32 3.04 26.51
C THR A 244 -19.27 4.47 27.08
N VAL A 245 -19.81 5.47 26.39
CA VAL A 245 -19.87 6.86 26.89
C VAL A 245 -21.05 7.11 27.86
N SER A 246 -21.96 6.14 28.05
CA SER A 246 -23.14 6.26 28.93
C SER A 246 -23.03 5.50 30.27
N MET A 247 -21.84 5.11 30.70
CA MET A 247 -21.59 4.70 32.10
C MET A 247 -20.72 5.75 32.78
N GLY A 248 -21.33 6.89 33.10
CA GLY A 248 -20.79 7.95 33.96
C GLY A 248 -21.91 8.49 34.83
#